data_AF-A0A842VJ04-F1
#
_entry.id   AF-A0A842VJ04-F1
#
_cell.length_a   1.000
_cell.length_b   1.000
_cell.length_c   1.000
_cell.angle_alpha   90.00
_cell.angle_beta   90.00
_cell.angle_gamma   90.00
#
_symmetry.space_group_name_H-M   'P 1'
#
loop_
_entity.id
_entity.type
_entity.pdbx_description
1 polymer ?
#
loop_
_entity_poly.entity_id
_entity_poly.type
_entity_poly.pdbx_seq_one_letter_code
_entity_poly.pdbx_strand_id
1 'polypeptide(L)'
;METLIQGPADLVIEILSPTTRELDLTKKFPHFRQAGVREVWIIDPESQEFMIYWEKEEKKWSKENADNFIESRILPDLKFKPIWIWERKKYPSSKVIEDII
;
A
#
# COMPACT_ATOMS: atom_id res chain seq x y z
N MET A 1 16.15 22.25 -3.45
CA MET A 1 15.15 22.42 -4.52
C MET A 1 14.13 21.33 -4.31
N GLU A 2 12.86 21.69 -4.13
CA GLU A 2 11.78 20.69 -4.06
C GLU A 2 11.45 20.23 -5.48
N THR A 3 11.54 18.93 -5.73
CA THR A 3 11.11 18.35 -7.00
C THR A 3 9.61 18.22 -6.96
N LEU A 4 8.91 19.19 -7.54
CA LEU A 4 7.46 19.15 -7.68
C LEU A 4 7.09 18.26 -8.87
N ILE A 5 6.26 17.26 -8.63
CA ILE A 5 5.65 16.44 -9.68
C ILE A 5 4.28 17.04 -10.01
N GLN A 6 4.03 17.29 -11.28
CA GLN A 6 2.76 17.84 -11.76
C GLN A 6 1.90 16.73 -12.35
N GLY A 7 0.73 16.50 -11.75
CA GLY A 7 -0.23 15.46 -12.15
C GLY A 7 -0.36 14.34 -11.12
N PRO A 8 -1.44 13.53 -11.21
CA PRO A 8 -1.61 12.39 -10.31
C PRO A 8 -0.62 11.28 -10.65
N ALA A 9 -0.25 10.50 -9.64
CA ALA A 9 0.39 9.22 -9.85
C ALA A 9 -0.62 8.18 -10.35
N ASP A 10 -0.16 7.17 -11.08
CA ASP A 10 -0.99 6.03 -11.46
C ASP A 10 -1.27 5.09 -10.28
N LEU A 11 -0.25 4.91 -9.43
CA LEU A 11 -0.27 4.10 -8.22
C LEU A 11 0.37 4.89 -7.08
N VAL A 12 -0.27 4.85 -5.91
CA VAL A 12 0.29 5.37 -4.65
C VAL A 12 0.36 4.22 -3.65
N ILE A 13 1.48 4.09 -2.93
CA ILE A 13 1.63 3.16 -1.80
C ILE A 13 1.97 3.99 -0.55
N GLU A 14 1.00 4.13 0.34
CA GLU A 14 1.17 4.83 1.63
C GLU A 14 1.38 3.81 2.74
N ILE A 15 2.51 3.89 3.44
CA ILE A 15 2.77 3.11 4.66
C ILE A 15 2.54 4.04 5.84
N LEU A 16 1.50 3.76 6.63
CA LEU A 16 1.11 4.60 7.75
C LEU A 16 2.17 4.55 8.85
N SER A 17 2.46 5.73 9.40
CA SER A 17 3.26 5.86 10.62
C SER A 17 2.34 6.01 11.83
N PRO A 18 2.75 5.53 13.03
CA PRO A 18 1.95 5.68 14.24
C PRO A 18 1.57 7.14 14.56
N THR A 19 2.46 8.09 14.25
CA THR A 19 2.30 9.51 14.57
C THR A 19 1.43 10.29 13.58
N THR A 20 1.27 9.82 12.33
CA THR A 20 0.55 10.54 11.27
C THR A 20 -0.68 9.78 10.76
N ARG A 21 -0.96 8.62 11.33
CA ARG A 21 -2.03 7.70 10.91
C ARG A 21 -3.35 8.39 10.59
N GLU A 22 -3.90 9.16 11.54
CA GLU A 22 -5.16 9.87 11.34
C GLU A 22 -5.07 10.95 10.25
N LEU A 23 -3.96 11.68 10.19
CA LEU A 23 -3.72 12.72 9.20
C LEU A 23 -3.66 12.13 7.78
N ASP A 24 -2.96 11.01 7.61
CA ASP A 24 -2.78 10.37 6.31
C ASP A 24 -4.12 9.80 5.80
N LEU A 25 -4.89 9.15 6.68
CA LEU A 25 -6.21 8.60 6.35
C LEU A 25 -7.26 9.69 6.08
N THR A 26 -7.28 10.77 6.86
CA THR A 26 -8.33 11.81 6.76
C THR A 26 -8.03 12.88 5.72
N LYS A 27 -6.75 13.20 5.48
CA LYS A 27 -6.36 14.26 4.53
C LYS A 27 -5.81 13.72 3.23
N LYS A 28 -4.80 12.84 3.23
CA LYS A 28 -4.14 12.46 1.98
C LYS A 28 -5.03 11.58 1.09
N PHE A 29 -5.73 10.63 1.69
CA PHE A 29 -6.53 9.66 0.93
C PHE A 29 -7.63 10.31 0.06
N PRO A 30 -8.46 11.25 0.56
CA PRO A 30 -9.41 11.97 -0.29
C PRO A 30 -8.75 12.74 -1.44
N HIS A 31 -7.56 13.32 -1.22
CA HIS A 31 -6.84 14.05 -2.26
C HIS A 31 -6.36 13.12 -3.38
N PHE A 32 -5.89 11.91 -3.07
CA PHE A 32 -5.49 10.95 -4.10
C PHE A 32 -6.66 10.56 -5.01
N ARG A 33 -7.84 10.31 -4.43
CA ARG A 33 -9.04 9.99 -5.25
C ARG A 33 -9.47 11.17 -6.10
N GLN A 34 -9.52 12.38 -5.52
CA GLN A 34 -9.90 13.60 -6.26
C GLN A 34 -8.91 13.95 -7.36
N ALA A 35 -7.62 13.67 -7.16
CA ALA A 35 -6.58 13.91 -8.16
C ALA A 35 -6.63 12.91 -9.33
N GLY A 36 -7.36 11.80 -9.21
CA GLY A 36 -7.48 10.77 -10.26
C GLY A 36 -6.46 9.65 -10.18
N VAL A 37 -5.89 9.38 -9.00
CA VAL A 37 -5.03 8.21 -8.79
C VAL A 37 -5.84 6.93 -9.01
N ARG A 38 -5.34 6.03 -9.86
CA ARG A 38 -6.09 4.84 -10.33
C ARG A 38 -6.07 3.69 -9.32
N GLU A 39 -4.99 3.59 -8.55
CA GLU A 39 -4.82 2.58 -7.51
C GLU A 39 -4.08 3.16 -6.30
N VAL A 40 -4.62 2.97 -5.09
CA VAL A 40 -4.00 3.44 -3.85
C VAL A 40 -3.91 2.29 -2.86
N TRP A 41 -2.70 1.97 -2.45
CA TRP A 41 -2.38 0.97 -1.44
C TRP A 41 -2.13 1.68 -0.11
N ILE A 42 -2.86 1.30 0.94
CA ILE A 42 -2.65 1.77 2.31
C ILE A 42 -2.22 0.58 3.16
N ILE A 43 -1.03 0.67 3.72
CA ILE A 43 -0.45 -0.36 4.59
C ILE A 43 -0.38 0.21 6.00
N ASP A 44 -1.03 -0.46 6.94
CA ASP A 44 -1.00 -0.12 8.36
C ASP A 44 -0.26 -1.22 9.14
N PRO A 45 1.02 -1.00 9.50
CA PRO A 45 1.78 -1.98 10.26
C PRO A 45 1.25 -2.21 11.69
N GLU A 46 0.62 -1.19 12.29
CA GLU A 46 0.17 -1.23 13.69
C GLU A 46 -1.14 -2.01 13.83
N SER A 47 -2.13 -1.75 12.98
CA SER A 47 -3.37 -2.55 12.97
C SER A 47 -3.26 -3.86 12.19
N GLN A 48 -2.15 -4.10 11.50
CA GLN A 48 -1.98 -5.22 10.59
C GLN A 48 -3.09 -5.26 9.54
N GLU A 49 -3.31 -4.10 8.90
CA GLU A 49 -4.31 -3.93 7.86
C GLU A 49 -3.65 -3.51 6.56
N PHE A 50 -4.19 -4.03 5.47
CA PHE A 50 -3.81 -3.62 4.13
C PHE A 50 -5.08 -3.32 3.34
N MET A 51 -5.13 -2.16 2.71
CA MET A 51 -6.29 -1.72 1.93
C MET A 51 -5.83 -1.30 0.55
N ILE A 52 -6.59 -1.70 -0.47
CA ILE A 52 -6.43 -1.18 -1.82
C ILE A 52 -7.72 -0.49 -2.21
N TYR A 53 -7.57 0.70 -2.78
CA TYR A 53 -8.66 1.48 -3.35
C TYR A 53 -8.44 1.66 -4.85
N TRP A 54 -9.49 1.44 -5.61
CA TRP A 54 -9.62 1.77 -7.02
C TRP A 54 -10.70 2.84 -7.20
N GLU A 55 -11.02 3.20 -8.45
CA GLU A 55 -11.99 4.25 -8.77
C GLU A 55 -13.41 3.97 -8.21
N LYS A 56 -13.82 2.70 -8.13
CA LYS A 56 -15.20 2.31 -7.73
C LYS A 56 -15.26 1.14 -6.75
N GLU A 57 -14.11 0.68 -6.27
CA GLU A 57 -13.98 -0.50 -5.44
C GLU A 57 -12.92 -0.26 -4.39
N GLU A 58 -13.10 -0.88 -3.22
CA GLU A 58 -12.07 -1.03 -2.21
C GLU A 58 -12.04 -2.47 -1.73
N LYS A 59 -10.86 -2.91 -1.30
CA LYS A 59 -10.68 -4.22 -0.69
C LYS A 59 -9.71 -4.12 0.46
N LYS A 60 -9.98 -4.89 1.52
CA LYS A 60 -9.19 -4.94 2.74
C LYS A 60 -8.72 -6.36 3.01
N TRP A 61 -7.49 -6.45 3.50
CA TRP A 61 -6.83 -7.65 3.98
C TRP A 61 -6.44 -7.47 5.44
N SER A 62 -6.46 -8.58 6.15
CA SER A 62 -6.13 -8.71 7.56
C SER A 62 -5.22 -9.92 7.74
N LYS A 63 -4.86 -10.24 8.98
CA LYS A 63 -3.91 -11.31 9.28
C LYS A 63 -4.27 -12.67 8.67
N GLU A 64 -5.55 -12.97 8.57
CA GLU A 64 -6.07 -14.26 8.11
C GLU A 64 -5.79 -14.53 6.63
N ASN A 65 -5.61 -13.49 5.81
CA ASN A 65 -5.38 -13.61 4.37
C ASN A 65 -4.09 -12.93 3.90
N ALA A 66 -3.17 -12.66 4.83
CA ALA A 66 -1.95 -11.90 4.67
C ALA A 66 -0.82 -12.59 3.87
N ASP A 67 -0.86 -13.92 3.76
CA ASP A 67 0.18 -14.73 3.11
C ASP A 67 -0.19 -15.11 1.66
N ASN A 68 -1.06 -14.33 1.04
CA ASN A 68 -1.38 -14.46 -0.38
C ASN A 68 -0.75 -13.30 -1.14
N PHE A 69 -0.28 -13.58 -2.36
CA PHE A 69 0.15 -12.52 -3.26
C PHE A 69 -1.03 -11.64 -3.64
N ILE A 70 -0.80 -10.34 -3.58
CA ILE A 70 -1.70 -9.30 -4.06
C ILE A 70 -0.95 -8.57 -5.16
N GLU A 71 -1.58 -8.50 -6.33
CA GLU A 71 -0.99 -7.92 -7.54
C GLU A 71 -1.66 -6.58 -7.83
N SER A 72 -0.88 -5.59 -8.27
CA SER A 72 -1.44 -4.33 -8.73
C SER A 72 -2.19 -4.52 -10.05
N ARG A 73 -3.32 -3.82 -10.20
CA ARG A 73 -4.07 -3.78 -11.47
C ARG A 73 -3.41 -2.84 -12.49
N ILE A 74 -2.58 -1.91 -12.03
CA ILE A 74 -1.91 -0.90 -12.83
C ILE A 74 -0.47 -1.31 -13.20
N LEU A 75 0.23 -1.98 -12.29
CA LEU A 75 1.61 -2.45 -12.47
C LEU A 75 1.67 -3.98 -12.26
N PRO A 76 1.42 -4.80 -13.30
CA PRO A 76 1.21 -6.25 -13.14
C PRO A 76 2.36 -7.02 -12.48
N ASP A 77 3.59 -6.53 -12.60
CA ASP A 77 4.77 -7.15 -11.99
C ASP A 77 4.93 -6.80 -10.50
N LEU A 78 4.16 -5.81 -10.01
CA LEU A 78 4.17 -5.45 -8.60
C LEU A 78 3.28 -6.41 -7.81
N LYS A 79 3.93 -7.31 -7.07
CA LYS A 79 3.30 -8.26 -6.17
C LYS A 79 3.71 -8.02 -4.73
N PHE A 80 2.79 -8.23 -3.81
CA PHE A 80 3.03 -7.99 -2.39
C PHE A 80 2.26 -8.96 -1.51
N LYS A 81 2.90 -9.44 -0.43
CA LYS A 81 2.21 -10.13 0.66
C LYS A 81 2.19 -9.24 1.91
N PRO A 82 1.02 -8.87 2.46
CA PRO A 82 0.95 -8.07 3.67
C PRO A 82 1.74 -8.63 4.86
N ILE A 83 1.83 -9.96 4.97
CA ILE A 83 2.59 -10.63 6.03
C ILE A 83 4.07 -10.23 6.08
N TRP A 84 4.66 -9.82 4.95
CA TRP A 84 6.07 -9.41 4.90
C TRP A 84 6.36 -8.19 5.77
N ILE A 85 5.40 -7.26 5.88
CA ILE A 85 5.55 -6.05 6.71
C ILE A 85 5.18 -6.34 8.17
N TRP A 86 4.20 -7.20 8.42
CA TRP A 86 3.74 -7.50 9.78
C TRP A 86 4.68 -8.45 10.53
N GLU A 87 5.35 -9.36 9.82
CA GLU A 87 6.30 -10.33 10.38
C GLU A 87 7.74 -10.10 9.88
N ARG A 88 8.23 -8.85 9.91
CA ARG A 88 9.57 -8.45 9.41
C ARG A 88 10.74 -9.31 9.90
N LYS A 89 10.67 -9.85 11.12
CA LYS A 89 11.71 -10.74 11.66
C LYS A 89 11.78 -12.07 10.91
N LYS A 90 10.64 -12.58 10.44
CA LYS A 90 10.51 -13.83 9.67
C LYS A 90 10.73 -13.60 8.18
N TYR A 91 10.39 -12.40 7.70
CA TYR A 91 10.52 -11.97 6.31
C TYR A 91 11.42 -10.73 6.21
N PRO A 92 12.74 -10.87 6.45
CA PRO A 92 13.67 -9.80 6.13
C PRO A 92 13.67 -9.52 4.62
N SER A 93 14.06 -8.31 4.22
CA SER A 93 14.04 -7.90 2.80
C SER A 93 14.82 -8.83 1.89
N SER A 94 15.94 -9.41 2.34
CA SER A 94 16.71 -10.39 1.57
C SER A 94 15.87 -11.61 1.16
N LYS A 95 15.04 -12.13 2.07
CA LYS A 95 14.15 -13.26 1.80
C LYS A 95 12.96 -12.84 0.93
N VAL A 96 12.40 -11.67 1.17
CA VAL A 96 11.28 -11.15 0.37
C VAL A 96 11.68 -10.95 -1.09
N ILE A 97 12.90 -10.49 -1.35
CA ILE A 97 13.40 -10.31 -2.73
C ILE A 97 13.53 -11.66 -3.45
N GLU A 98 13.98 -12.72 -2.77
CA GLU A 98 14.02 -14.08 -3.33
C GLU A 98 12.62 -14.61 -3.69
N ASP A 99 11.58 -14.23 -2.93
CA ASP A 99 10.19 -14.64 -3.20
C ASP A 99 9.54 -13.88 -4.39
N ILE A 100 10.15 -12.79 -4.86
CA ILE A 100 9.62 -11.91 -5.93
C ILE A 100 10.28 -12.18 -7.30
N ILE A 101 11.51 -12.70 -7.31
CA ILE A 101 12.31 -12.98 -8.53
C ILE A 101 12.01 -14.40 -9.04
#